data_AF-A0A2V9ZNF2-F1
#
_entry.id   AF-A0A2V9ZNF2-F1
#
_cell.length_a   1.000
_cell.length_b   1.000
_cell.length_c   1.000
_cell.angle_alpha   90.00
_cell.angle_beta   90.00
_cell.angle_gamma   90.00
#
_symmetry.space_group_name_H-M   'P 1'
#
loop_
_entity.id
_entity.type
_entity.pdbx_description
1 polymer ?
#
loop_
_entity_poly.entity_id
_entity_poly.type
_entity_poly.pdbx_seq_one_letter_code
_entity_poly.pdbx_strand_id
1 'polypeptide(L)'
;MPVHVGIACKECQKIYFLATDTDRIEPDRPMAGLERYRLTCASPCRTVRFFHAEDMCPYSVSTYSFERGYANWGEYQELRRVG
;
A
#
# COMPACT_ATOMS: atom_id res chain seq x y z
N MET A 1 -11.84 11.56 -7.82
CA MET A 1 -10.64 10.86 -7.36
C MET A 1 -11.01 9.38 -7.26
N PRO A 2 -10.43 8.51 -8.09
CA PRO A 2 -10.72 7.07 -8.03
C PRO A 2 -10.31 6.44 -6.70
N VAL A 3 -10.93 5.31 -6.37
CA VAL A 3 -10.67 4.55 -5.15
C VAL A 3 -9.83 3.33 -5.48
N HIS A 4 -8.72 3.16 -4.78
CA HIS A 4 -7.79 2.06 -4.94
C HIS A 4 -7.42 1.44 -3.61
N VAL A 5 -7.23 0.12 -3.59
CA VAL A 5 -6.75 -0.60 -2.41
C VAL A 5 -5.25 -0.41 -2.29
N GLY A 6 -4.81 -0.01 -1.11
CA GLY A 6 -3.40 0.19 -0.83
C GLY A 6 -3.07 -0.06 0.63
N ILE A 7 -1.78 0.12 0.92
CA ILE A 7 -1.23 -0.13 2.25
C ILE A 7 -0.36 1.03 2.72
N ALA A 8 -0.58 1.44 3.97
CA ALA A 8 0.13 2.56 4.56
C ALA A 8 1.45 2.13 5.22
N CYS A 9 2.54 2.81 4.87
CA CYS A 9 3.76 2.75 5.66
C CYS A 9 3.65 3.71 6.85
N LYS A 10 3.70 3.19 8.09
CA LYS A 10 3.63 4.03 9.30
C LYS A 10 4.83 4.97 9.48
N GLU A 11 5.98 4.64 8.89
CA GLU A 11 7.22 5.45 8.99
C GLU A 11 7.19 6.68 8.08
N CYS A 12 6.79 6.51 6.81
CA CYS A 12 6.81 7.60 5.82
C CYS A 12 5.44 8.09 5.39
N GLN A 13 4.38 7.51 5.96
CA GLN A 13 2.97 7.85 5.70
C GLN A 13 2.54 7.79 4.23
N LYS A 14 3.33 7.12 3.38
CA LYS A 14 2.97 6.84 1.99
C LYS A 14 2.02 5.65 1.92
N ILE A 15 1.10 5.70 0.97
CA ILE A 15 0.25 4.58 0.58
C ILE A 15 0.80 3.96 -0.69
N TYR A 16 0.94 2.64 -0.71
CA TYR A 16 1.39 1.88 -1.88
C TYR A 16 0.25 1.02 -2.41
N PHE A 17 0.13 0.90 -3.73
CA PHE A 17 -0.98 0.20 -4.37
C PHE A 17 -0.52 -1.10 -5.01
N LEU A 18 -1.19 -2.22 -4.70
CA LEU A 18 -0.82 -3.52 -5.29
C LEU A 18 -0.99 -3.57 -6.80
N ALA A 19 -1.98 -2.87 -7.33
CA ALA A 19 -2.33 -2.94 -8.74
C ALA A 19 -1.28 -2.31 -9.66
N THR A 20 -0.45 -1.41 -9.16
CA THR A 20 0.50 -0.64 -9.97
C THR A 20 1.96 -0.79 -9.54
N ASP A 21 2.25 -1.29 -8.33
CA ASP A 21 3.62 -1.38 -7.80
C ASP A 21 4.01 -2.81 -7.37
N THR A 22 4.05 -3.72 -8.35
CA THR A 22 4.38 -5.15 -8.15
C THR A 22 5.84 -5.39 -7.74
N ASP A 23 6.73 -4.45 -8.03
CA ASP A 23 8.15 -4.57 -7.66
C ASP A 23 8.41 -4.19 -6.19
N ARG A 24 7.52 -3.38 -5.60
CA ARG A 24 7.62 -3.01 -4.19
C ARG A 24 6.80 -3.89 -3.27
N ILE A 25 5.67 -4.42 -3.76
CA ILE A 25 4.79 -5.28 -2.97
C ILE A 25 4.87 -6.70 -3.52
N GLU A 26 5.62 -7.53 -2.83
CA GLU A 26 5.81 -8.93 -3.18
C GLU A 26 4.96 -9.82 -2.25
N PRO A 27 4.27 -10.85 -2.76
CA PRO A 27 3.65 -11.85 -1.90
C PRO A 27 4.75 -12.62 -1.16
N ASP A 28 4.75 -12.52 0.16
CA ASP A 28 5.53 -13.38 1.05
C ASP A 28 4.67 -14.63 1.29
N ARG A 29 5.05 -15.74 0.68
CA ARG A 29 4.33 -17.03 0.78
C ARG A 29 5.02 -17.92 1.81
N PRO A 30 4.77 -17.77 3.13
CA PRO A 30 5.18 -18.79 4.07
C PRO A 30 4.36 -20.07 3.85
N MET A 31 4.95 -21.24 4.12
CA MET A 31 4.33 -22.57 3.99
C MET A 31 3.04 -22.77 4.82
N ALA A 32 2.60 -21.78 5.60
CA ALA A 32 1.58 -21.90 6.66
C ALA A 32 0.25 -21.18 6.37
N GLY A 33 -0.08 -20.85 5.12
CA GLY A 33 -1.44 -20.48 4.72
C GLY A 33 -1.95 -19.10 5.12
N LEU A 34 -1.11 -18.23 5.71
CA LEU A 34 -1.42 -16.82 5.91
C LEU A 34 -0.76 -16.01 4.78
N GLU A 35 -1.57 -15.43 3.89
CA GLU A 35 -1.06 -14.55 2.83
C GLU A 35 -0.45 -13.29 3.46
N ARG A 36 0.87 -13.15 3.30
CA ARG A 36 1.61 -11.97 3.71
C ARG A 36 2.14 -11.26 2.49
N TYR A 37 2.38 -9.97 2.64
CA TYR A 37 2.98 -9.13 1.62
C TYR A 37 4.19 -8.44 2.21
N ARG A 38 5.28 -8.44 1.45
CA ARG A 38 6.49 -7.69 1.72
C ARG A 38 6.44 -6.39 0.92
N LEU A 39 6.36 -5.26 1.62
CA LEU A 39 6.45 -3.92 1.04
C LEU A 39 7.88 -3.39 1.21
N THR A 40 8.48 -2.90 0.13
CA THR A 40 9.71 -2.11 0.15
C THR A 40 9.41 -0.66 -0.20
N CYS A 41 9.51 0.23 0.80
CA CYS A 41 9.11 1.62 0.62
C CYS A 41 10.04 2.38 -0.34
N ALA A 42 9.47 3.26 -1.16
CA ALA A 42 10.21 4.21 -1.98
C ALA A 42 11.06 5.18 -1.14
N SER A 43 12.12 5.71 -1.75
CA SER A 43 12.99 6.75 -1.15
C SER A 43 12.15 7.93 -0.63
N PRO A 44 12.51 8.54 0.52
CA PRO A 44 13.69 8.27 1.35
C PRO A 44 13.51 7.13 2.37
N CYS A 45 12.32 6.55 2.51
CA CYS A 45 12.00 5.60 3.58
C CYS A 45 12.82 4.31 3.49
N ARG A 46 12.80 3.62 2.35
CA ARG A 46 13.54 2.35 2.09
C ARG A 46 13.28 1.22 3.09
N THR A 47 12.38 1.39 4.05
CA THR A 47 12.01 0.38 5.03
C THR A 47 11.29 -0.78 4.34
N VAL A 48 11.68 -1.99 4.71
CA VAL A 48 10.99 -3.23 4.35
C VAL A 48 10.03 -3.58 5.48
N ARG A 49 8.75 -3.83 5.16
CA ARG A 49 7.74 -4.22 6.14
C ARG A 49 6.90 -5.36 5.60
N PHE A 50 6.41 -6.19 6.52
CA PHE A 50 5.50 -7.28 6.21
C PHE A 50 4.10 -6.91 6.69
N PHE A 51 3.12 -7.27 5.88
CA PHE A 51 1.72 -6.95 6.11
C PHE A 51 0.82 -8.13 5.73
N HIS A 52 -0.40 -8.13 6.25
CA HIS A 52 -1.44 -9.07 5.85
C HIS A 52 -2.40 -8.43 4.85
N ALA A 53 -3.12 -9.24 4.09
CA ALA A 53 -4.20 -8.76 3.22
C ALA A 53 -5.23 -7.91 3.99
N GLU A 54 -5.47 -8.26 5.25
CA GLU A 54 -6.40 -7.57 6.16
C GLU A 54 -5.95 -6.15 6.53
N ASP A 55 -4.66 -5.84 6.44
CA ASP A 55 -4.12 -4.50 6.72
C ASP A 55 -4.39 -3.50 5.57
N MET A 56 -4.88 -3.99 4.42
CA MET A 56 -5.13 -3.16 3.24
C MET A 56 -6.43 -2.38 3.37
N CYS A 57 -6.39 -1.10 3.02
CA CYS A 57 -7.53 -0.19 3.10
C CYS A 57 -7.83 0.45 1.75
N PRO A 58 -9.09 0.86 1.48
CA PRO A 58 -9.43 1.63 0.31
C PRO A 58 -9.05 3.11 0.51
N TYR A 59 -8.39 3.68 -0.49
CA TYR A 59 -7.94 5.08 -0.51
C TYR A 59 -8.47 5.79 -1.76
N SER A 60 -9.05 6.96 -1.59
CA SER A 60 -9.35 7.88 -2.69
C SER A 60 -8.09 8.67 -3.02
N VAL A 61 -7.60 8.56 -4.25
CA VAL A 61 -6.37 9.22 -4.74
C VAL A 61 -6.54 9.79 -6.14
N SER A 62 -5.59 10.62 -6.58
CA SER A 62 -5.52 11.03 -7.98
C SER A 62 -5.04 9.87 -8.88
N THR A 63 -5.43 9.87 -10.15
CA THR A 63 -4.92 8.90 -11.14
C THR A 63 -3.40 8.95 -11.25
N TYR A 64 -2.83 10.17 -11.20
CA TYR A 64 -1.38 10.38 -11.21
C TYR A 64 -0.66 9.67 -10.04
N SER A 65 -1.19 9.79 -8.81
CA SER A 65 -0.63 9.10 -7.65
C SER A 65 -0.76 7.58 -7.76
N PHE A 66 -1.86 7.10 -8.33
CA PHE A 66 -2.07 5.67 -8.54
C PHE A 66 -1.09 5.09 -9.57
N GLU A 67 -0.92 5.74 -10.72
CA GLU A 67 0.01 5.32 -11.78
C GLU A 67 1.48 5.35 -11.33
N ARG A 68 1.84 6.27 -10.45
CA ARG A 68 3.17 6.33 -9.82
C ARG A 68 3.46 5.15 -8.88
N GLY A 69 2.45 4.37 -8.49
CA GLY A 69 2.57 3.25 -7.56
C GLY A 69 2.40 3.62 -6.07
N TYR A 70 2.48 4.91 -5.74
CA TYR A 70 2.29 5.39 -4.38
C TYR A 70 1.73 6.82 -4.30
N ALA A 71 1.06 7.11 -3.18
CA ALA A 71 0.62 8.44 -2.80
C ALA A 71 1.38 8.93 -1.55
N ASN A 72 1.79 10.20 -1.56
CA ASN A 72 2.38 10.87 -0.41
C ASN A 72 1.29 11.32 0.58
N TRP A 73 1.71 11.67 1.80
CA TRP A 73 0.84 12.33 2.76
C TRP A 73 0.17 13.56 2.13
N GLY A 74 -1.16 13.68 2.32
CA GLY A 74 -1.98 14.75 1.73
C GLY A 74 -2.47 14.49 0.30
N GLU A 75 -1.97 13.46 -0.39
CA GLU A 75 -2.44 13.08 -1.73
C GLU A 75 -3.54 12.00 -1.73
N TYR A 76 -3.94 11.55 -0.54
CA TYR A 76 -4.93 10.49 -0.38
C TYR A 76 -5.92 10.80 0.74
N GLN A 77 -7.09 10.17 0.63
CA GLN A 77 -8.08 10.10 1.69
C GLN A 77 -8.39 8.63 1.98
N GLU A 78 -8.16 8.19 3.21
CA GLU A 78 -8.58 6.86 3.66
C GLU A 78 -10.10 6.80 3.76
N LEU A 79 -10.69 5.82 3.10
CA LEU A 79 -12.11 5.53 3.21
C LEU A 79 -12.24 4.40 4.24
N ARG A 80 -12.58 4.74 5.48
CA ARG A 80 -12.80 3.71 6.50
C ARG A 80 -13.88 2.75 6.01
N ARG A 81 -13.65 1.44 6.14
CA ARG A 81 -14.75 0.47 6.13
C ARG A 81 -15.66 0.85 7.29
N VAL A 82 -16.87 1.28 6.98
CA VAL A 82 -17.94 1.37 7.98
C VAL A 82 -18.12 -0.07 8.47
N GLY A 83 -17.85 -0.28 9.77
CA GLY A 83 -17.94 -1.58 10.42
C GLY A 83 -19.35 -2.13 10.41
#